data_AF-A0A2V5Z1H9-F1
#
_entry.id   AF-A0A2V5Z1H9-F1
#
_cell.length_a   1.000
_cell.length_b   1.000
_cell.length_c   1.000
_cell.angle_alpha   90.00
_cell.angle_beta   90.00
_cell.angle_gamma   90.00
#
_symmetry.space_group_name_H-M   'P 1'
#
loop_
_entity.id
_entity.type
_entity.pdbx_description
1 polymer ?
#
loop_
_entity_poly.entity_id
_entity_poly.type
_entity_poly.pdbx_seq_one_letter_code
_entity_poly.pdbx_strand_id
1 'polypeptide(L)'
;MRSRLATPCSSQLNSAGDADLLHEKAARMRHPLVQLTAVIAALLAAAPGQGDGAIIQARSAALPDVKSAIASAHEGDTVAVPAGRASWTAKLDVTKGVTIQGQTTITGAGTATPVVNDATVILDNNPQVSGSSAGIIKATLAPNQAFRLTGITFAAGARGTYGPWAVQVQSGGATPNTAIRIDNCHFSSLYQGYYVWALGWIYGVADHNVFDCLAAALSFLVWHDTWGDNSNGNGSWADFPYYGTEKFWFIEDNTIRGSGTVQTSGNIDAKVGSRYVVRHNYFQNASPNSHGTEGGVQRGCRVYESYDNTFNWTMSHSGSQLRSGSAIWHDNTFLGTENGSDYLSVMDDYRMIGAIGDDLSYFGLATGNNPWDSNDSHGLYESGTISTSHAGGLLQDSSKRWTVNQWAGYSVMNTNPSSAAYLHGSYIISNTATTITYNYYGSGDRGAPLVFNSGDTYRIYRVLIALDQPARGKGAATCATPCPHQWPNEQLEPCYSWNNVHAPTGHSLGFSNGGIPTEVSGRDFFNLRHGFPPESTPGAVLTSYADSVNGVNYTGPYTYPHPLTKSLPTSTAMTQNTPRKQRGTKQKKSKEVTKNLAKKVKTSQTNETPEAQENLSD
;
A
#
# COMPACT_ATOMS: atom_id res chain seq x y z
N MET A 1 15.23 35.68 66.68
CA MET A 1 15.58 37.09 66.96
C MET A 1 14.45 37.98 66.45
N ARG A 2 14.04 38.93 67.31
CA ARG A 2 13.21 40.17 67.14
C ARG A 2 12.92 40.57 65.68
N SER A 3 11.77 41.12 65.27
CA SER A 3 10.70 41.90 65.94
C SER A 3 9.52 42.14 64.96
N ARG A 4 8.26 42.02 65.40
CA ARG A 4 7.19 43.07 65.56
C ARG A 4 6.85 43.90 64.30
N LEU A 5 5.65 43.70 63.71
CA LEU A 5 4.36 44.38 63.97
C LEU A 5 4.26 45.79 63.37
N ALA A 6 3.30 46.01 62.44
CA ALA A 6 2.16 46.93 62.58
C ALA A 6 1.56 47.34 61.20
N THR A 7 0.28 47.00 61.01
CA THR A 7 -0.72 47.62 60.13
C THR A 7 -1.17 48.99 60.71
N PRO A 8 -2.19 49.70 60.18
CA PRO A 8 -2.52 50.15 58.80
C PRO A 8 -2.85 51.69 58.78
N CYS A 9 -3.01 52.37 57.63
CA CYS A 9 -4.01 53.44 57.45
C CYS A 9 -4.06 54.03 56.03
N SER A 10 -5.28 54.42 55.66
CA SER A 10 -5.76 55.14 54.48
C SER A 10 -5.21 56.57 54.28
N SER A 11 -5.18 57.06 53.03
CA SER A 11 -5.96 58.24 52.60
C SER A 11 -5.74 58.52 51.11
N GLN A 12 -6.85 58.83 50.42
CA GLN A 12 -6.90 59.36 49.07
C GLN A 12 -6.27 60.75 49.01
N LEU A 13 -5.62 61.09 47.89
CA LEU A 13 -5.71 62.41 47.26
C LEU A 13 -5.29 62.29 45.79
N ASN A 14 -6.25 62.60 44.90
CA ASN A 14 -6.03 62.81 43.48
C ASN A 14 -5.23 64.10 43.26
N SER A 15 -4.18 64.05 42.44
CA SER A 15 -3.87 65.13 41.49
C SER A 15 -2.95 64.62 40.39
N ALA A 16 -3.48 64.62 39.17
CA ALA A 16 -2.85 64.71 37.86
C ALA A 16 -1.31 64.56 37.76
N GLY A 17 -0.90 63.55 36.99
CA GLY A 17 0.46 63.37 36.49
C GLY A 17 0.72 61.88 36.27
N ASP A 18 1.16 61.49 35.08
CA ASP A 18 1.58 60.15 34.69
C ASP A 18 0.48 59.11 34.37
N ALA A 19 -0.31 59.44 33.35
CA ALA A 19 -0.91 58.44 32.45
C ALA A 19 -0.38 58.64 31.04
N ASP A 20 0.94 58.67 30.88
CA ASP A 20 1.61 58.82 29.59
C ASP A 20 2.80 57.84 29.50
N LEU A 21 2.52 56.55 29.70
CA LEU A 21 3.49 55.47 29.47
C LEU A 21 2.81 54.09 29.34
N LEU A 22 1.63 54.00 28.71
CA LEU A 22 1.01 52.71 28.39
C LEU A 22 0.05 52.75 27.18
N HIS A 23 0.22 53.71 26.25
CA HIS A 23 -0.59 53.79 25.02
C HIS A 23 0.24 54.03 23.75
N GLU A 24 1.37 53.35 23.64
CA GLU A 24 2.15 53.31 22.39
C GLU A 24 2.54 51.87 22.05
N LYS A 25 1.55 51.04 21.69
CA LYS A 25 1.74 49.79 20.90
C LYS A 25 0.44 49.19 20.34
N ALA A 26 -0.57 50.01 20.06
CA ALA A 26 -1.83 49.54 19.47
C ALA A 26 -2.48 50.61 18.58
N ALA A 27 -1.85 50.99 17.46
CA ALA A 27 -2.54 51.66 16.34
C ALA A 27 -1.65 51.77 15.10
N ARG A 28 -1.80 50.83 14.15
CA ARG A 28 -1.58 50.90 12.69
C ARG A 28 -1.78 49.48 12.16
N MET A 29 -2.65 49.11 11.22
CA MET A 29 -3.64 49.77 10.37
C MET A 29 -4.59 48.65 9.89
N ARG A 30 -5.86 48.96 9.66
CA ARG A 30 -6.80 48.11 8.92
C ARG A 30 -6.60 48.30 7.40
N HIS A 31 -6.47 47.19 6.68
CA HIS A 31 -6.63 46.84 5.24
C HIS A 31 -6.64 47.93 4.13
N PRO A 32 -6.03 47.61 2.95
CA PRO A 32 -6.82 46.95 1.91
C PRO A 32 -6.15 45.75 1.22
N LEU A 33 -7.04 44.96 0.63
CA LEU A 33 -6.91 44.04 -0.50
C LEU A 33 -5.80 44.38 -1.53
N VAL A 34 -5.29 43.33 -2.20
CA VAL A 34 -4.52 43.29 -3.46
C VAL A 34 -2.99 43.12 -3.32
N GLN A 35 -2.52 42.01 -3.90
CA GLN A 35 -1.14 41.65 -4.27
C GLN A 35 -0.16 41.21 -3.17
N LEU A 36 -0.22 39.92 -2.80
CA LEU A 36 1.02 39.15 -2.55
C LEU A 36 0.85 37.64 -2.87
N THR A 37 0.30 37.35 -4.04
CA THR A 37 0.39 36.04 -4.69
C THR A 37 1.66 36.05 -5.54
N ALA A 38 2.79 35.45 -5.10
CA ALA A 38 3.87 35.00 -6.01
C ALA A 38 5.16 34.40 -5.36
N VAL A 39 5.35 34.27 -4.04
CA VAL A 39 6.72 33.94 -3.51
C VAL A 39 6.87 32.61 -2.75
N ILE A 40 5.81 31.82 -2.54
CA ILE A 40 5.93 30.43 -2.02
C ILE A 40 5.41 29.41 -3.06
N ALA A 41 5.75 29.65 -4.32
CA ALA A 41 5.62 28.69 -5.43
C ALA A 41 6.91 28.58 -6.27
N ALA A 42 7.99 29.25 -5.85
CA ALA A 42 9.23 29.38 -6.62
C ALA A 42 10.42 28.56 -6.08
N LEU A 43 10.21 27.71 -5.07
CA LEU A 43 11.24 26.78 -4.55
C LEU A 43 10.97 25.31 -4.92
N LEU A 44 10.02 25.06 -5.83
CA LEU A 44 9.81 23.77 -6.52
C LEU A 44 10.22 23.81 -8.00
N ALA A 45 11.02 24.80 -8.40
CA ALA A 45 11.51 24.96 -9.78
C ALA A 45 13.04 24.92 -9.88
N ALA A 46 13.67 24.02 -9.11
CA ALA A 46 15.02 23.54 -9.42
C ALA A 46 14.94 22.06 -9.80
N ALA A 47 14.08 21.73 -10.76
CA ALA A 47 14.39 20.62 -11.63
C ALA A 47 15.67 21.03 -12.39
N PRO A 48 16.78 20.27 -12.33
CA PRO A 48 17.81 20.45 -13.33
C PRO A 48 17.10 20.29 -14.67
N GLY A 49 17.14 21.32 -15.52
CA GLY A 49 16.68 21.22 -16.88
C GLY A 49 17.53 20.15 -17.57
N GLN A 50 17.05 18.90 -17.58
CA GLN A 50 17.52 17.89 -18.50
C GLN A 50 17.12 18.41 -19.88
N GLY A 51 18.11 18.85 -20.66
CA GLY A 51 17.90 19.09 -22.09
C GLY A 51 17.31 17.84 -22.74
N ASP A 52 16.56 18.02 -23.83
CA ASP A 52 15.95 16.91 -24.56
C ASP A 52 16.99 15.81 -24.80
N GLY A 53 16.84 14.69 -24.09
CA GLY A 53 17.76 13.55 -24.20
C GLY A 53 17.76 13.02 -25.63
N ALA A 54 18.91 12.53 -26.08
CA ALA A 54 19.03 11.96 -27.41
C ALA A 54 18.14 10.72 -27.54
N ILE A 55 17.63 10.50 -28.75
CA ILE A 55 16.93 9.25 -29.09
C ILE A 55 17.96 8.26 -29.64
N ILE A 56 18.22 7.20 -28.88
CA ILE A 56 19.08 6.09 -29.26
C ILE A 56 18.21 4.95 -29.79
N GLN A 57 18.35 4.64 -31.07
CA GLN A 57 17.57 3.58 -31.71
C GLN A 57 18.17 2.20 -31.40
N ALA A 58 17.40 1.32 -30.76
CA ALA A 58 17.74 -0.09 -30.71
C ALA A 58 17.52 -0.71 -32.10
N ARG A 59 18.42 -1.60 -32.55
CA ARG A 59 18.30 -2.22 -33.88
C ARG A 59 17.08 -3.14 -33.99
N SER A 60 16.68 -3.74 -32.88
CA SER A 60 15.50 -4.59 -32.76
C SER A 60 15.01 -4.63 -31.31
N ALA A 61 13.91 -5.34 -31.05
CA ALA A 61 13.43 -5.63 -29.70
C ALA A 61 14.25 -6.73 -28.98
N ALA A 62 15.25 -7.32 -29.63
CA ALA A 62 16.09 -8.36 -29.03
C ALA A 62 16.92 -7.79 -27.87
N LEU A 63 17.04 -8.58 -26.79
CA LEU A 63 17.76 -8.18 -25.58
C LEU A 63 19.18 -7.62 -25.84
N PRO A 64 20.02 -8.21 -26.72
CA PRO A 64 21.35 -7.68 -27.00
C PRO A 64 21.34 -6.30 -27.67
N ASP A 65 20.35 -6.02 -28.51
CA ASP A 65 20.23 -4.73 -29.22
C ASP A 65 19.75 -3.64 -28.25
N VAL A 66 18.78 -3.95 -27.40
CA VAL A 66 18.31 -3.03 -26.35
C VAL A 66 19.42 -2.75 -25.34
N LYS A 67 20.16 -3.78 -24.89
CA LYS A 67 21.34 -3.62 -24.02
C LYS A 67 22.39 -2.71 -24.66
N SER A 68 22.67 -2.91 -25.94
CA SER A 68 23.67 -2.11 -26.67
C SER A 68 23.24 -0.64 -26.79
N ALA A 69 21.96 -0.38 -27.06
CA ALA A 69 21.41 0.97 -27.10
C ALA A 69 21.49 1.66 -25.73
N ILE A 70 21.12 0.98 -24.64
CA ILE A 70 21.27 1.50 -23.27
C ILE A 70 22.74 1.77 -22.92
N ALA A 71 23.66 0.90 -23.35
CA ALA A 71 25.09 1.10 -23.14
C ALA A 71 25.58 2.41 -23.80
N SER A 72 25.06 2.76 -24.99
CA SER A 72 25.38 4.03 -25.68
C SER A 72 24.60 5.25 -25.20
N ALA A 73 23.48 5.07 -24.48
CA ALA A 73 22.67 6.16 -23.97
C ALA A 73 23.31 6.86 -22.76
N HIS A 74 23.03 8.13 -22.56
CA HIS A 74 23.35 8.91 -21.37
C HIS A 74 22.11 9.11 -20.48
N GLU A 75 22.30 9.63 -19.28
CA GLU A 75 21.20 10.04 -18.39
C GLU A 75 20.26 11.02 -19.11
N GLY A 76 18.95 10.74 -19.06
CA GLY A 76 17.90 11.50 -19.74
C GLY A 76 17.59 11.05 -21.17
N ASP A 77 18.44 10.23 -21.81
CA ASP A 77 18.21 9.76 -23.18
C ASP A 77 17.00 8.81 -23.28
N THR A 78 16.44 8.71 -24.47
CA THR A 78 15.40 7.74 -24.82
C THR A 78 15.98 6.62 -25.67
N VAL A 79 15.88 5.39 -25.18
CA VAL A 79 16.12 4.17 -25.96
C VAL A 79 14.82 3.78 -26.66
N ALA A 80 14.73 4.12 -27.94
CA ALA A 80 13.60 3.78 -28.79
C ALA A 80 13.74 2.33 -29.28
N VAL A 81 12.84 1.47 -28.84
CA VAL A 81 12.75 0.06 -29.22
C VAL A 81 11.72 -0.06 -30.35
N PRO A 82 12.11 -0.57 -31.54
CA PRO A 82 11.20 -0.65 -32.67
C PRO A 82 10.07 -1.67 -32.43
N ALA A 83 9.03 -1.61 -33.26
CA ALA A 83 8.02 -2.65 -33.31
C ALA A 83 8.65 -4.00 -33.69
N GLY A 84 8.17 -5.08 -33.09
CA GLY A 84 8.72 -6.41 -33.27
C GLY A 84 8.47 -7.30 -32.07
N ARG A 85 8.75 -8.59 -32.24
CA ARG A 85 8.63 -9.60 -31.19
C ARG A 85 9.98 -10.24 -30.91
N ALA A 86 10.39 -10.28 -29.65
CA ALA A 86 11.66 -10.87 -29.25
C ALA A 86 11.49 -11.79 -28.03
N SER A 87 12.22 -12.91 -28.05
CA SER A 87 12.33 -13.81 -26.91
C SER A 87 13.49 -13.42 -26.03
N TRP A 88 13.23 -13.11 -24.76
CA TRP A 88 14.26 -12.77 -23.80
C TRP A 88 14.50 -13.96 -22.87
N THR A 89 15.71 -14.53 -22.93
CA THR A 89 16.13 -15.67 -22.10
C THR A 89 16.92 -15.26 -20.87
N ALA A 90 17.03 -13.96 -20.62
CA ALA A 90 17.76 -13.39 -19.50
C ALA A 90 17.17 -12.01 -19.16
N LYS A 91 17.46 -11.56 -17.95
CA LYS A 91 17.08 -10.22 -17.48
C LYS A 91 17.88 -9.10 -18.19
N LEU A 92 17.23 -7.96 -18.36
CA LEU A 92 17.86 -6.65 -18.62
C LEU A 92 18.10 -5.91 -17.29
N ASP A 93 19.36 -5.67 -16.97
CA ASP A 93 19.76 -4.77 -15.87
C ASP A 93 19.96 -3.35 -16.41
N VAL A 94 19.36 -2.37 -15.74
CA VAL A 94 19.41 -0.94 -16.08
C VAL A 94 19.90 -0.17 -14.86
N THR A 95 20.96 0.61 -15.03
CA THR A 95 21.55 1.45 -13.98
C THR A 95 21.62 2.93 -14.35
N LYS A 96 21.11 3.28 -15.54
CA LYS A 96 21.02 4.65 -16.05
C LYS A 96 19.58 5.14 -15.95
N GLY A 97 19.41 6.41 -15.62
CA GLY A 97 18.14 7.11 -15.72
C GLY A 97 17.82 7.40 -17.19
N VAL A 98 17.17 6.45 -17.86
CA VAL A 98 16.77 6.55 -19.27
C VAL A 98 15.28 6.31 -19.43
N THR A 99 14.74 6.73 -20.58
CA THR A 99 13.44 6.24 -21.05
C THR A 99 13.63 5.01 -21.94
N ILE A 100 13.00 3.89 -21.63
CA ILE A 100 12.88 2.73 -22.53
C ILE A 100 11.50 2.79 -23.17
N GLN A 101 11.45 3.06 -24.47
CA GLN A 101 10.20 3.32 -25.19
C GLN A 101 9.99 2.33 -26.33
N GLY A 102 8.99 1.46 -26.20
CA GLY A 102 8.47 0.66 -27.30
C GLY A 102 7.36 1.35 -28.08
N GLN A 103 6.71 0.59 -28.97
CA GLN A 103 5.65 1.06 -29.85
C GLN A 103 4.26 0.56 -29.46
N THR A 104 4.13 -0.20 -28.37
CA THR A 104 2.81 -0.62 -27.84
C THR A 104 2.04 0.63 -27.43
N THR A 105 0.75 0.64 -27.73
CA THR A 105 -0.13 1.76 -27.37
C THR A 105 -1.37 1.22 -26.67
N ILE A 106 -1.83 1.96 -25.68
CA ILE A 106 -3.06 1.66 -24.93
C ILE A 106 -3.95 2.89 -24.98
N THR A 107 -5.22 2.69 -25.31
CA THR A 107 -6.25 3.72 -25.21
C THR A 107 -7.37 3.23 -24.30
N GLY A 108 -7.88 4.10 -23.43
CA GLY A 108 -8.93 3.73 -22.47
C GLY A 108 -8.46 2.80 -21.33
N ALA A 109 -7.18 2.84 -20.94
CA ALA A 109 -6.75 2.28 -19.67
C ALA A 109 -7.54 2.93 -18.50
N GLY A 110 -7.66 2.22 -17.38
CA GLY A 110 -8.52 2.67 -16.28
C GLY A 110 -10.00 2.40 -16.52
N THR A 111 -10.35 1.67 -17.60
CA THR A 111 -11.73 1.29 -17.92
C THR A 111 -11.89 -0.22 -18.08
N ALA A 112 -13.14 -0.68 -18.16
CA ALA A 112 -13.47 -2.09 -18.38
C ALA A 112 -13.03 -2.63 -19.75
N THR A 113 -12.84 -1.77 -20.74
CA THR A 113 -12.57 -2.15 -22.13
C THR A 113 -11.45 -1.30 -22.72
N PRO A 114 -10.20 -1.42 -22.22
CA PRO A 114 -9.07 -0.78 -22.85
C PRO A 114 -8.83 -1.40 -24.23
N VAL A 115 -8.33 -0.59 -25.17
CA VAL A 115 -7.83 -1.08 -26.45
C VAL A 115 -6.31 -1.09 -26.39
N VAL A 116 -5.73 -2.28 -26.48
CA VAL A 116 -4.28 -2.49 -26.53
C VAL A 116 -3.86 -2.83 -27.96
N ASN A 117 -2.84 -2.14 -28.46
CA ASN A 117 -2.18 -2.45 -29.72
C ASN A 117 -0.72 -2.87 -29.42
N ASP A 118 -0.54 -4.18 -29.26
CA ASP A 118 0.75 -4.81 -28.96
C ASP A 118 1.70 -4.73 -30.17
N ALA A 119 2.66 -3.79 -30.14
CA ALA A 119 3.58 -3.58 -31.26
C ALA A 119 5.05 -3.92 -30.92
N THR A 120 5.51 -3.62 -29.71
CA THR A 120 6.81 -4.06 -29.20
C THR A 120 6.57 -5.10 -28.12
N VAL A 121 6.79 -6.38 -28.47
CA VAL A 121 6.44 -7.53 -27.64
C VAL A 121 7.70 -8.27 -27.17
N ILE A 122 7.87 -8.35 -25.85
CA ILE A 122 8.91 -9.13 -25.19
C ILE A 122 8.26 -10.40 -24.65
N LEU A 123 8.70 -11.55 -25.15
CA LEU A 123 8.31 -12.87 -24.63
C LEU A 123 9.23 -13.25 -23.47
N ASP A 124 8.65 -13.51 -22.30
CA ASP A 124 9.39 -14.02 -21.14
C ASP A 124 9.79 -15.47 -21.34
N ASN A 125 11.07 -15.68 -21.63
CA ASN A 125 11.72 -16.97 -21.75
C ASN A 125 12.90 -17.10 -20.77
N ASN A 126 12.96 -16.25 -19.73
CA ASN A 126 14.02 -16.33 -18.74
C ASN A 126 13.80 -17.59 -17.88
N PRO A 127 14.68 -18.60 -17.92
CA PRO A 127 14.49 -19.83 -17.16
C PRO A 127 14.68 -19.63 -15.65
N GLN A 128 15.25 -18.49 -15.23
CA GLN A 128 15.51 -18.20 -13.82
C GLN A 128 14.23 -17.76 -13.11
N VAL A 129 13.77 -18.60 -12.19
CA VAL A 129 12.52 -18.41 -11.44
C VAL A 129 12.72 -17.87 -10.03
N SER A 130 13.98 -17.70 -9.61
CA SER A 130 14.36 -17.15 -8.31
C SER A 130 15.75 -16.52 -8.36
N GLY A 131 16.12 -15.79 -7.31
CA GLY A 131 17.44 -15.17 -7.17
C GLY A 131 17.66 -13.95 -8.07
N SER A 132 18.89 -13.44 -8.06
CA SER A 132 19.27 -12.15 -8.67
C SER A 132 19.15 -12.10 -10.20
N SER A 133 19.07 -13.26 -10.86
CA SER A 133 18.97 -13.39 -12.32
C SER A 133 17.54 -13.53 -12.84
N ALA A 134 16.55 -13.66 -11.96
CA ALA A 134 15.15 -13.78 -12.32
C ALA A 134 14.55 -12.46 -12.81
N GLY A 135 13.41 -12.55 -13.48
CA GLY A 135 12.64 -11.42 -14.01
C GLY A 135 13.09 -10.92 -15.39
N ILE A 136 12.41 -9.88 -15.89
CA ILE A 136 12.58 -9.39 -17.27
C ILE A 136 13.40 -8.10 -17.29
N ILE A 137 13.02 -7.08 -16.51
CA ILE A 137 13.74 -5.81 -16.40
C ILE A 137 13.95 -5.47 -14.93
N LYS A 138 15.18 -5.13 -14.56
CA LYS A 138 15.52 -4.51 -13.27
C LYS A 138 16.17 -3.16 -13.50
N ALA A 139 15.53 -2.09 -13.03
CA ALA A 139 16.13 -0.77 -12.95
C ALA A 139 16.58 -0.49 -11.51
N THR A 140 17.89 -0.30 -11.32
CA THR A 140 18.47 0.14 -10.04
C THR A 140 19.02 1.54 -10.22
N LEU A 141 18.36 2.52 -9.58
CA LEU A 141 18.59 3.92 -9.86
C LEU A 141 19.29 4.60 -8.69
N ALA A 142 20.39 5.30 -8.96
CA ALA A 142 20.97 6.24 -8.03
C ALA A 142 20.00 7.41 -7.76
N PRO A 143 20.14 8.11 -6.62
CA PRO A 143 19.33 9.28 -6.35
C PRO A 143 19.44 10.34 -7.45
N ASN A 144 18.35 11.06 -7.72
CA ASN A 144 18.18 12.04 -8.80
C ASN A 144 18.09 11.47 -10.23
N GLN A 145 18.30 10.16 -10.45
CA GLN A 145 18.01 9.57 -11.75
C GLN A 145 16.49 9.47 -11.96
N ALA A 146 16.06 9.84 -13.16
CA ALA A 146 14.70 9.65 -13.64
C ALA A 146 14.64 8.45 -14.58
N PHE A 147 13.59 7.62 -14.48
CA PHE A 147 13.41 6.45 -15.32
C PHE A 147 11.98 6.37 -15.82
N ARG A 148 11.83 6.01 -17.10
CA ARG A 148 10.53 5.74 -17.69
C ARG A 148 10.55 4.45 -18.49
N LEU A 149 9.63 3.54 -18.20
CA LEU A 149 9.36 2.37 -19.02
C LEU A 149 8.01 2.56 -19.71
N THR A 150 8.00 2.62 -21.05
CA THR A 150 6.76 2.88 -21.78
C THR A 150 6.61 2.10 -23.07
N GLY A 151 5.36 1.79 -23.44
CA GLY A 151 5.03 1.24 -24.75
C GLY A 151 5.56 -0.18 -24.99
N ILE A 152 5.68 -1.01 -23.96
CA ILE A 152 6.14 -2.40 -24.07
C ILE A 152 5.01 -3.37 -23.70
N THR A 153 4.84 -4.40 -24.51
CA THR A 153 4.05 -5.58 -24.14
C THR A 153 4.98 -6.65 -23.60
N PHE A 154 4.75 -7.11 -22.38
CA PHE A 154 5.36 -8.29 -21.81
C PHE A 154 4.37 -9.44 -21.90
N ALA A 155 4.71 -10.51 -22.60
CA ALA A 155 3.83 -11.66 -22.77
C ALA A 155 4.54 -12.96 -22.40
N ALA A 156 3.77 -13.98 -22.03
CA ALA A 156 4.32 -15.31 -21.75
C ALA A 156 5.07 -15.86 -22.99
N GLY A 157 6.26 -16.40 -22.77
CA GLY A 157 6.99 -17.19 -23.75
C GLY A 157 6.67 -18.68 -23.64
N ALA A 158 7.71 -19.51 -23.82
CA ALA A 158 7.68 -20.96 -23.63
C ALA A 158 7.71 -21.38 -22.15
N ARG A 159 7.93 -20.43 -21.23
CA ARG A 159 7.98 -20.69 -19.80
C ARG A 159 6.57 -20.83 -19.21
N GLY A 160 6.37 -21.85 -18.38
CA GLY A 160 5.12 -22.12 -17.64
C GLY A 160 5.27 -22.19 -16.12
N THR A 161 6.44 -21.82 -15.59
CA THR A 161 6.72 -21.81 -14.15
C THR A 161 6.78 -20.37 -13.64
N TYR A 162 6.22 -20.11 -12.45
CA TYR A 162 6.21 -18.77 -11.87
C TYR A 162 7.60 -18.30 -11.45
N GLY A 163 7.86 -17.01 -11.63
CA GLY A 163 9.07 -16.34 -11.14
C GLY A 163 8.68 -15.27 -10.14
N PRO A 164 9.63 -14.47 -9.67
CA PRO A 164 9.31 -13.49 -8.65
C PRO A 164 8.59 -12.29 -9.29
N TRP A 165 9.21 -11.64 -10.29
CA TRP A 165 8.67 -10.43 -10.91
C TRP A 165 8.94 -10.29 -12.40
N ALA A 166 8.10 -9.52 -13.11
CA ALA A 166 8.40 -9.11 -14.48
C ALA A 166 9.32 -7.87 -14.53
N VAL A 167 8.93 -6.77 -13.86
CA VAL A 167 9.67 -5.51 -13.83
C VAL A 167 9.92 -5.11 -12.38
N GLN A 168 11.20 -4.91 -12.01
CA GLN A 168 11.59 -4.31 -10.74
C GLN A 168 12.16 -2.91 -10.98
N VAL A 169 11.69 -1.92 -10.22
CA VAL A 169 12.30 -0.59 -10.10
C VAL A 169 12.71 -0.41 -8.65
N GLN A 170 13.97 -0.05 -8.42
CA GLN A 170 14.51 0.11 -7.07
C GLN A 170 15.43 1.33 -6.93
N SER A 171 15.37 1.99 -5.77
CA SER A 171 16.39 2.96 -5.37
C SER A 171 17.68 2.24 -4.97
N GLY A 172 18.81 2.80 -5.39
CA GLY A 172 20.16 2.36 -5.04
C GLY A 172 20.92 3.33 -4.13
N GLY A 173 20.25 4.31 -3.51
CA GLY A 173 20.92 5.28 -2.63
C GLY A 173 20.12 5.74 -1.42
N ALA A 174 20.76 6.58 -0.60
CA ALA A 174 20.27 7.02 0.72
C ALA A 174 19.22 8.16 0.67
N THR A 175 18.78 8.57 -0.52
CA THR A 175 17.74 9.59 -0.73
C THR A 175 16.75 9.11 -1.80
N PRO A 176 15.51 9.64 -1.81
CA PRO A 176 14.48 9.09 -2.67
C PRO A 176 14.76 9.32 -4.16
N ASN A 177 14.42 8.33 -4.99
CA ASN A 177 14.10 8.60 -6.39
C ASN A 177 12.71 9.21 -6.47
N THR A 178 12.55 10.31 -7.19
CA THR A 178 11.28 11.06 -7.25
C THR A 178 10.64 11.11 -8.64
N ALA A 179 11.30 10.50 -9.64
CA ALA A 179 10.95 10.62 -11.04
C ALA A 179 10.95 9.25 -11.74
N ILE A 180 10.17 8.31 -11.22
CA ILE A 180 9.99 6.98 -11.83
C ILE A 180 8.58 6.90 -12.45
N ARG A 181 8.50 6.45 -13.70
CA ARG A 181 7.24 6.22 -14.39
C ARG A 181 7.21 4.88 -15.13
N ILE A 182 6.10 4.14 -15.01
CA ILE A 182 5.83 2.95 -15.82
C ILE A 182 4.47 3.17 -16.48
N ASP A 183 4.44 3.33 -17.80
CA ASP A 183 3.21 3.70 -18.48
C ASP A 183 3.00 3.04 -19.83
N ASN A 184 1.75 2.98 -20.29
CA ASN A 184 1.40 2.40 -21.58
C ASN A 184 2.01 1.01 -21.84
N CYS A 185 2.22 0.22 -20.79
CA CYS A 185 2.71 -1.14 -20.86
C CYS A 185 1.55 -2.14 -20.70
N HIS A 186 1.67 -3.27 -21.39
CA HIS A 186 0.73 -4.38 -21.28
C HIS A 186 1.44 -5.60 -20.70
N PHE A 187 0.99 -6.06 -19.53
CA PHE A 187 1.48 -7.27 -18.89
C PHE A 187 0.47 -8.39 -19.15
N SER A 188 0.74 -9.16 -20.20
CA SER A 188 -0.18 -10.13 -20.79
C SER A 188 0.09 -11.54 -20.27
N SER A 189 -0.55 -11.89 -19.13
CA SER A 189 -0.61 -13.25 -18.58
C SER A 189 0.74 -13.91 -18.39
N LEU A 190 1.64 -13.22 -17.70
CA LEU A 190 2.98 -13.70 -17.36
C LEU A 190 2.97 -14.71 -16.20
N TYR A 191 3.87 -15.69 -16.27
CA TYR A 191 4.22 -16.58 -15.16
C TYR A 191 5.22 -15.88 -14.22
N GLN A 192 4.75 -14.82 -13.57
CA GLN A 192 5.48 -14.03 -12.58
C GLN A 192 4.56 -13.81 -11.37
N GLY A 193 5.10 -13.92 -10.17
CA GLY A 193 4.36 -13.75 -8.92
C GLY A 193 3.84 -12.33 -8.76
N TYR A 194 4.58 -11.33 -9.25
CA TYR A 194 4.13 -9.94 -9.33
C TYR A 194 4.61 -9.28 -10.62
N TYR A 195 3.79 -8.44 -11.25
CA TYR A 195 4.16 -7.86 -12.56
C TYR A 195 5.09 -6.66 -12.40
N VAL A 196 4.82 -5.78 -11.44
CA VAL A 196 5.70 -4.66 -11.09
C VAL A 196 6.10 -4.73 -9.61
N TRP A 197 7.40 -4.64 -9.34
CA TRP A 197 7.94 -4.49 -7.98
C TRP A 197 8.55 -3.10 -7.82
N ALA A 198 7.90 -2.26 -7.03
CA ALA A 198 8.41 -0.99 -6.56
C ALA A 198 9.16 -1.21 -5.23
N LEU A 199 10.48 -0.99 -5.21
CA LEU A 199 11.35 -1.32 -4.08
C LEU A 199 12.23 -0.14 -3.64
N GLY A 200 12.59 -0.07 -2.36
CA GLY A 200 13.46 0.97 -1.83
C GLY A 200 12.77 2.31 -1.61
N TRP A 201 13.56 3.35 -1.36
CA TRP A 201 13.05 4.69 -1.19
C TRP A 201 12.70 5.33 -2.55
N ILE A 202 11.52 5.02 -3.07
CA ILE A 202 11.07 5.49 -4.39
C ILE A 202 9.69 6.13 -4.36
N TYR A 203 9.54 7.23 -5.11
CA TYR A 203 8.27 7.86 -5.47
C TYR A 203 8.14 7.83 -6.99
N GLY A 204 6.92 7.73 -7.46
CA GLY A 204 6.67 7.60 -8.88
C GLY A 204 5.24 7.20 -9.18
N VAL A 205 5.00 6.89 -10.44
CA VAL A 205 3.66 6.51 -10.91
C VAL A 205 3.72 5.35 -11.89
N ALA A 206 2.83 4.38 -11.72
CA ALA A 206 2.45 3.45 -12.77
C ALA A 206 1.09 3.87 -13.33
N ASP A 207 1.05 4.31 -14.59
CA ASP A 207 -0.17 4.83 -15.20
C ASP A 207 -0.49 4.32 -16.61
N HIS A 208 -1.78 4.28 -16.97
CA HIS A 208 -2.21 3.89 -18.32
C HIS A 208 -1.74 2.50 -18.78
N ASN A 209 -1.53 1.57 -17.86
CA ASN A 209 -1.13 0.19 -18.15
C ASN A 209 -2.33 -0.77 -18.17
N VAL A 210 -2.12 -1.95 -18.76
CA VAL A 210 -3.06 -3.07 -18.69
C VAL A 210 -2.34 -4.28 -18.08
N PHE A 211 -2.94 -4.87 -17.06
CA PHE A 211 -2.44 -6.07 -16.37
C PHE A 211 -3.45 -7.20 -16.51
N ASP A 212 -3.07 -8.27 -17.19
CA ASP A 212 -3.88 -9.48 -17.34
C ASP A 212 -3.25 -10.59 -16.52
N CYS A 213 -3.65 -10.69 -15.26
CA CYS A 213 -3.00 -11.51 -14.26
C CYS A 213 -3.48 -12.98 -14.32
N LEU A 214 -2.53 -13.90 -14.24
CA LEU A 214 -2.81 -15.31 -13.97
C LEU A 214 -3.21 -15.53 -12.50
N ALA A 215 -3.73 -16.72 -12.17
CA ALA A 215 -4.28 -17.02 -10.84
C ALA A 215 -3.29 -16.78 -9.69
N ALA A 216 -2.01 -17.14 -9.85
CA ALA A 216 -0.97 -16.92 -8.84
C ALA A 216 -0.11 -15.67 -9.11
N ALA A 217 -0.61 -14.72 -9.91
CA ALA A 217 0.09 -13.47 -10.21
C ALA A 217 -0.62 -12.28 -9.55
N LEU A 218 0.18 -11.36 -9.02
CA LEU A 218 -0.19 -10.05 -8.53
C LEU A 218 0.14 -8.98 -9.58
N SER A 219 -0.57 -7.85 -9.54
CA SER A 219 -0.24 -6.73 -10.43
C SER A 219 0.98 -5.97 -9.92
N PHE A 220 1.01 -5.66 -8.62
CA PHE A 220 2.07 -4.90 -7.97
C PHE A 220 2.53 -5.53 -6.65
N LEU A 221 3.82 -5.36 -6.35
CA LEU A 221 4.38 -5.44 -5.01
C LEU A 221 5.06 -4.10 -4.70
N VAL A 222 4.75 -3.49 -3.55
CA VAL A 222 5.35 -2.21 -3.14
C VAL A 222 6.05 -2.37 -1.80
N TRP A 223 7.35 -2.13 -1.73
CA TRP A 223 8.18 -2.10 -0.52
C TRP A 223 8.99 -0.81 -0.45
N HIS A 224 9.03 -0.16 0.72
CA HIS A 224 9.85 1.03 0.98
C HIS A 224 10.87 0.73 2.06
N ASP A 225 11.59 -0.38 1.87
CA ASP A 225 12.51 -0.97 2.85
C ASP A 225 13.67 -0.04 3.22
N THR A 226 14.13 0.80 2.27
CA THR A 226 15.23 1.75 2.46
C THR A 226 14.82 3.19 2.76
N TRP A 227 13.53 3.44 3.06
CA TRP A 227 13.06 4.78 3.43
C TRP A 227 13.87 5.35 4.61
N GLY A 228 14.28 6.61 4.50
CA GLY A 228 15.03 7.28 5.57
C GLY A 228 16.44 6.74 5.77
N ASP A 229 17.04 6.12 4.75
CA ASP A 229 18.33 5.40 4.85
C ASP A 229 18.34 4.34 5.97
N ASN A 230 17.19 3.67 6.13
CA ASN A 230 17.04 2.57 7.07
C ASN A 230 16.85 1.25 6.34
N SER A 231 16.52 0.18 7.06
CA SER A 231 16.23 -1.13 6.47
C SER A 231 14.88 -1.64 6.98
N ASN A 232 14.35 -2.67 6.33
CA ASN A 232 13.19 -3.44 6.79
C ASN A 232 11.91 -2.60 7.00
N GLY A 233 11.84 -1.40 6.42
CA GLY A 233 10.71 -0.49 6.57
C GLY A 233 10.72 0.34 7.87
N ASN A 234 11.75 0.20 8.71
CA ASN A 234 11.85 0.91 9.99
C ASN A 234 11.84 2.43 9.82
N GLY A 235 12.53 2.95 8.81
CA GLY A 235 12.56 4.39 8.54
C GLY A 235 11.21 4.93 8.05
N SER A 236 10.46 4.12 7.30
CA SER A 236 9.09 4.45 6.91
C SER A 236 8.17 4.52 8.12
N TRP A 237 8.28 3.60 9.07
CA TRP A 237 7.53 3.61 10.33
C TRP A 237 7.98 4.67 11.34
N ALA A 238 9.20 5.19 11.20
CA ALA A 238 9.68 6.33 11.98
C ALA A 238 9.22 7.69 11.43
N ASP A 239 8.54 7.71 10.29
CA ASP A 239 8.14 8.93 9.59
C ASP A 239 6.60 9.08 9.51
N PHE A 240 6.16 10.31 9.25
CA PHE A 240 4.75 10.66 9.11
C PHE A 240 4.12 9.97 7.88
N PRO A 241 2.77 9.81 7.82
CA PRO A 241 2.12 9.18 6.67
C PRO A 241 2.19 10.05 5.40
N TYR A 242 2.16 11.38 5.53
CA TYR A 242 2.19 12.35 4.43
C TYR A 242 1.08 12.17 3.39
N TYR A 243 -0.12 11.76 3.79
CA TYR A 243 -1.30 11.73 2.92
C TYR A 243 -1.44 13.05 2.14
N GLY A 244 -1.88 12.95 0.89
CA GLY A 244 -2.05 14.10 0.01
C GLY A 244 -0.75 14.73 -0.51
N THR A 245 0.38 14.01 -0.48
CA THR A 245 1.69 14.47 -1.02
C THR A 245 2.22 13.53 -2.10
N GLU A 246 3.35 13.89 -2.71
CA GLU A 246 4.07 13.09 -3.71
C GLU A 246 4.79 11.86 -3.14
N LYS A 247 4.84 11.69 -1.82
CA LYS A 247 5.73 10.71 -1.15
C LYS A 247 5.21 9.27 -1.16
N PHE A 248 4.67 8.83 -2.30
CA PHE A 248 4.08 7.51 -2.50
C PHE A 248 4.48 6.94 -3.87
N TRP A 249 4.29 5.62 -3.99
CA TRP A 249 4.13 4.99 -5.30
C TRP A 249 2.67 5.11 -5.73
N PHE A 250 2.39 5.85 -6.80
CA PHE A 250 1.06 6.02 -7.36
C PHE A 250 0.76 4.92 -8.39
N ILE A 251 -0.43 4.35 -8.32
CA ILE A 251 -0.99 3.43 -9.29
C ILE A 251 -2.28 4.07 -9.79
N GLU A 252 -2.27 4.63 -11.00
CA GLU A 252 -3.42 5.39 -11.51
C GLU A 252 -3.77 5.09 -12.97
N ASP A 253 -5.05 5.24 -13.36
CA ASP A 253 -5.49 5.05 -14.75
C ASP A 253 -5.11 3.68 -15.35
N ASN A 254 -4.97 2.62 -14.54
CA ASN A 254 -4.65 1.28 -15.01
C ASN A 254 -5.91 0.40 -15.11
N THR A 255 -5.89 -0.55 -16.05
CA THR A 255 -6.87 -1.66 -16.07
C THR A 255 -6.19 -2.92 -15.54
N ILE A 256 -6.64 -3.42 -14.39
CA ILE A 256 -6.10 -4.61 -13.73
C ILE A 256 -7.17 -5.71 -13.75
N ARG A 257 -6.86 -6.84 -14.40
CA ARG A 257 -7.75 -7.98 -14.55
C ARG A 257 -7.13 -9.19 -13.88
N GLY A 258 -7.64 -9.53 -12.69
CA GLY A 258 -7.39 -10.81 -12.04
C GLY A 258 -8.03 -11.97 -12.81
N SER A 259 -7.59 -13.19 -12.52
CA SER A 259 -7.98 -14.39 -13.27
C SER A 259 -9.47 -14.73 -13.20
N GLY A 260 -10.19 -14.21 -12.20
CA GLY A 260 -11.59 -14.54 -11.91
C GLY A 260 -11.79 -15.94 -11.34
N THR A 261 -10.71 -16.60 -10.90
CA THR A 261 -10.75 -17.94 -10.29
C THR A 261 -10.27 -17.96 -8.85
N VAL A 262 -9.38 -17.02 -8.48
CA VAL A 262 -8.82 -16.88 -7.13
C VAL A 262 -8.80 -15.40 -6.78
N GLN A 263 -9.29 -15.04 -5.60
CA GLN A 263 -9.41 -13.64 -5.15
C GLN A 263 -8.05 -12.93 -5.00
N THR A 264 -6.96 -13.68 -4.81
CA THR A 264 -5.62 -13.11 -4.69
C THR A 264 -5.03 -12.67 -6.03
N SER A 265 -5.60 -13.12 -7.15
CA SER A 265 -5.08 -12.80 -8.48
C SER A 265 -5.24 -11.32 -8.82
N GLY A 266 -4.18 -10.70 -9.35
CA GLY A 266 -4.17 -9.31 -9.78
C GLY A 266 -4.15 -8.28 -8.65
N ASN A 267 -4.15 -8.72 -7.39
CA ASN A 267 -4.10 -7.81 -6.25
C ASN A 267 -2.80 -6.99 -6.24
N ILE A 268 -2.84 -5.89 -5.50
CA ILE A 268 -1.65 -5.15 -5.11
C ILE A 268 -1.25 -5.69 -3.74
N ASP A 269 0.00 -6.09 -3.61
CA ASP A 269 0.58 -6.52 -2.34
C ASP A 269 1.61 -5.50 -1.83
N ALA A 270 1.74 -5.40 -0.52
CA ALA A 270 2.49 -4.35 0.14
C ALA A 270 2.98 -4.78 1.53
N LYS A 271 4.26 -4.57 1.80
CA LYS A 271 4.94 -4.89 3.08
C LYS A 271 6.19 -3.99 3.22
N VAL A 272 6.93 -4.12 4.32
CA VAL A 272 8.27 -3.55 4.50
C VAL A 272 8.23 -2.03 4.38
N GLY A 273 7.36 -1.40 5.19
CA GLY A 273 7.19 0.04 5.25
C GLY A 273 6.51 0.66 4.02
N SER A 274 5.85 -0.14 3.19
CA SER A 274 5.23 0.29 1.93
C SER A 274 4.29 1.49 2.05
N ARG A 275 4.35 2.37 1.04
CA ARG A 275 3.56 3.58 0.90
C ARG A 275 3.04 3.71 -0.52
N TYR A 276 1.73 3.58 -0.72
CA TYR A 276 1.17 3.66 -2.07
C TYR A 276 -0.19 4.37 -2.14
N VAL A 277 -0.54 4.85 -3.34
CA VAL A 277 -1.86 5.42 -3.64
C VAL A 277 -2.42 4.70 -4.85
N VAL A 278 -3.68 4.27 -4.77
CA VAL A 278 -4.40 3.59 -5.84
C VAL A 278 -5.61 4.42 -6.23
N ARG A 279 -5.61 4.98 -7.44
CA ARG A 279 -6.69 5.88 -7.85
C ARG A 279 -7.09 5.82 -9.31
N HIS A 280 -8.34 6.07 -9.64
CA HIS A 280 -8.82 6.10 -11.03
C HIS A 280 -8.51 4.83 -11.84
N ASN A 281 -8.35 3.68 -11.17
CA ASN A 281 -8.13 2.41 -11.85
C ASN A 281 -9.44 1.65 -12.05
N TYR A 282 -9.43 0.74 -13.01
CA TYR A 282 -10.45 -0.30 -13.12
C TYR A 282 -9.86 -1.64 -12.70
N PHE A 283 -10.43 -2.24 -11.67
CA PHE A 283 -10.13 -3.58 -11.19
C PHE A 283 -11.23 -4.55 -11.60
N GLN A 284 -10.84 -5.69 -12.16
CA GLN A 284 -11.70 -6.85 -12.32
C GLN A 284 -11.16 -8.00 -11.48
N ASN A 285 -11.96 -8.49 -10.53
CA ASN A 285 -11.60 -9.58 -9.62
C ASN A 285 -10.25 -9.38 -8.91
N ALA A 286 -9.95 -8.15 -8.51
CA ALA A 286 -8.71 -7.78 -7.86
C ALA A 286 -8.93 -6.58 -6.92
N SER A 287 -8.04 -6.39 -5.95
CA SER A 287 -8.07 -5.27 -5.01
C SER A 287 -6.69 -4.95 -4.40
N PRO A 288 -6.53 -3.76 -3.78
CA PRO A 288 -5.39 -3.47 -2.91
C PRO A 288 -5.39 -4.30 -1.64
N ASN A 289 -4.22 -4.76 -1.18
CA ASN A 289 -4.03 -5.46 0.09
C ASN A 289 -2.76 -4.98 0.82
N SER A 290 -2.59 -5.44 2.06
CA SER A 290 -1.34 -5.33 2.79
C SER A 290 -0.99 -6.55 3.64
N HIS A 291 0.31 -6.65 3.93
CA HIS A 291 0.92 -7.52 4.94
C HIS A 291 1.28 -6.73 6.21
N GLY A 292 1.39 -7.45 7.32
CA GLY A 292 1.86 -6.93 8.60
C GLY A 292 3.25 -7.45 9.00
N THR A 293 3.49 -7.48 10.30
CA THR A 293 4.74 -7.88 10.95
C THR A 293 4.85 -9.39 11.22
N GLU A 294 3.94 -10.19 10.67
CA GLU A 294 3.88 -11.66 10.86
C GLU A 294 4.98 -12.47 10.13
N GLY A 295 5.99 -11.83 9.55
CA GLY A 295 6.96 -12.50 8.68
C GLY A 295 8.42 -12.13 8.92
N GLY A 296 8.85 -12.05 10.18
CA GLY A 296 10.25 -11.84 10.56
C GLY A 296 10.61 -10.39 10.93
N VAL A 297 11.80 -9.92 10.54
CA VAL A 297 12.33 -8.60 10.93
C VAL A 297 11.74 -7.41 10.19
N GLN A 298 10.93 -7.68 9.18
CA GLN A 298 10.33 -6.69 8.29
C GLN A 298 9.08 -6.07 8.92
N ARG A 299 9.01 -4.75 8.89
CA ARG A 299 7.80 -4.00 9.28
C ARG A 299 6.66 -4.25 8.28
N GLY A 300 5.42 -4.00 8.72
CA GLY A 300 4.25 -4.13 7.85
C GLY A 300 4.13 -3.00 6.83
N CYS A 301 3.05 -3.02 6.06
CA CYS A 301 2.66 -1.87 5.23
C CYS A 301 2.42 -0.64 6.10
N ARG A 302 2.99 0.51 5.71
CA ARG A 302 2.93 1.72 6.54
C ARG A 302 1.64 2.51 6.31
N VAL A 303 1.30 2.77 5.05
CA VAL A 303 0.15 3.62 4.70
C VAL A 303 -0.29 3.45 3.24
N TYR A 304 -1.59 3.54 2.96
CA TYR A 304 -2.08 3.73 1.59
C TYR A 304 -3.41 4.50 1.47
N GLU A 305 -3.65 5.12 0.31
CA GLU A 305 -4.97 5.68 -0.07
C GLU A 305 -5.55 4.88 -1.26
N SER A 306 -6.85 4.60 -1.24
CA SER A 306 -7.58 4.01 -2.36
C SER A 306 -8.82 4.83 -2.67
N TYR A 307 -8.84 5.50 -3.83
CA TYR A 307 -9.99 6.34 -4.19
C TYR A 307 -10.31 6.45 -5.67
N ASP A 308 -11.56 6.77 -6.00
CA ASP A 308 -12.05 6.93 -7.37
C ASP A 308 -11.76 5.72 -8.28
N ASN A 309 -11.64 4.52 -7.69
CA ASN A 309 -11.48 3.28 -8.45
C ASN A 309 -12.84 2.66 -8.75
N THR A 310 -12.89 1.86 -9.81
CA THR A 310 -13.98 0.93 -10.07
C THR A 310 -13.53 -0.49 -9.79
N PHE A 311 -14.17 -1.16 -8.83
CA PHE A 311 -13.95 -2.57 -8.50
C PHE A 311 -15.11 -3.41 -9.05
N ASN A 312 -14.85 -4.29 -10.01
CA ASN A 312 -15.85 -5.18 -10.57
C ASN A 312 -15.55 -6.64 -10.18
N TRP A 313 -16.38 -7.19 -9.30
CA TRP A 313 -16.27 -8.58 -8.86
C TRP A 313 -17.26 -9.45 -9.62
N THR A 314 -16.75 -10.45 -10.33
CA THR A 314 -17.57 -11.46 -11.05
C THR A 314 -17.59 -12.81 -10.34
N MET A 315 -16.94 -12.87 -9.18
CA MET A 315 -16.83 -14.02 -8.30
C MET A 315 -17.11 -13.59 -6.85
N SER A 316 -17.40 -14.55 -5.98
CA SER A 316 -17.45 -14.30 -4.54
C SER A 316 -16.09 -13.82 -4.03
N HIS A 317 -16.11 -12.85 -3.12
CA HIS A 317 -14.91 -12.29 -2.52
C HIS A 317 -15.16 -11.89 -1.06
N SER A 318 -14.09 -11.86 -0.27
CA SER A 318 -14.09 -11.39 1.13
C SER A 318 -13.61 -9.94 1.27
N GLY A 319 -13.33 -9.24 0.18
CA GLY A 319 -12.81 -7.86 0.20
C GLY A 319 -11.28 -7.81 0.34
N SER A 320 -10.76 -6.66 0.72
CA SER A 320 -9.34 -6.39 0.95
C SER A 320 -8.89 -6.71 2.38
N GLN A 321 -7.59 -6.85 2.60
CA GLN A 321 -6.98 -6.96 3.92
C GLN A 321 -6.08 -5.75 4.20
N LEU A 322 -6.27 -5.16 5.38
CA LEU A 322 -5.36 -4.20 6.00
C LEU A 322 -4.74 -4.89 7.22
N ARG A 323 -3.51 -5.39 7.10
CA ARG A 323 -2.87 -6.13 8.21
C ARG A 323 -1.91 -5.31 9.04
N SER A 324 -1.69 -4.07 8.63
CA SER A 324 -0.79 -3.14 9.29
C SER A 324 -0.93 -1.72 8.75
N GLY A 325 -0.58 -0.74 9.57
CA GLY A 325 -0.53 0.65 9.17
C GLY A 325 -1.90 1.27 9.01
N SER A 326 -1.99 2.35 8.24
CA SER A 326 -3.22 3.12 8.10
C SER A 326 -3.70 3.17 6.65
N ALA A 327 -5.02 3.24 6.46
CA ALA A 327 -5.59 3.39 5.13
C ALA A 327 -6.73 4.41 5.08
N ILE A 328 -6.82 5.12 3.95
CA ILE A 328 -7.98 5.93 3.60
C ILE A 328 -8.61 5.35 2.33
N TRP A 329 -9.91 5.05 2.40
CA TRP A 329 -10.69 4.56 1.25
C TRP A 329 -11.82 5.50 0.94
N HIS A 330 -11.89 6.06 -0.28
CA HIS A 330 -13.04 6.89 -0.60
C HIS A 330 -13.46 6.96 -2.05
N ASP A 331 -14.72 7.35 -2.29
CA ASP A 331 -15.24 7.61 -3.63
C ASP A 331 -15.07 6.43 -4.62
N ASN A 332 -14.95 5.20 -4.10
CA ASN A 332 -14.82 4.01 -4.93
C ASN A 332 -16.19 3.45 -5.32
N THR A 333 -16.29 2.97 -6.55
CA THR A 333 -17.47 2.28 -7.08
C THR A 333 -17.24 0.79 -7.13
N PHE A 334 -18.11 0.02 -6.46
CA PHE A 334 -18.12 -1.44 -6.52
C PHE A 334 -19.26 -1.91 -7.43
N LEU A 335 -18.96 -2.88 -8.29
CA LEU A 335 -19.87 -3.49 -9.25
C LEU A 335 -19.84 -5.02 -9.12
N GLY A 336 -20.88 -5.66 -9.65
CA GLY A 336 -20.94 -7.11 -9.79
C GLY A 336 -21.43 -7.81 -8.52
N THR A 337 -20.68 -8.81 -8.08
CA THR A 337 -20.96 -9.60 -6.87
C THR A 337 -20.55 -8.78 -5.67
N GLU A 338 -21.49 -8.59 -4.74
CA GLU A 338 -21.25 -7.86 -3.51
C GLU A 338 -20.53 -8.75 -2.47
N ASN A 339 -19.74 -8.13 -1.59
CA ASN A 339 -19.14 -8.84 -0.46
C ASN A 339 -20.25 -9.30 0.50
N GLY A 340 -20.29 -10.61 0.79
CA GLY A 340 -21.25 -11.17 1.73
C GLY A 340 -21.04 -10.75 3.20
N SER A 341 -19.93 -10.09 3.52
CA SER A 341 -19.51 -9.78 4.89
C SER A 341 -19.64 -8.30 5.29
N ASP A 342 -20.23 -7.45 4.44
CA ASP A 342 -20.52 -6.02 4.75
C ASP A 342 -19.27 -5.16 5.07
N TYR A 343 -18.16 -5.40 4.35
CA TYR A 343 -16.99 -4.54 4.40
C TYR A 343 -16.23 -4.53 3.07
N LEU A 344 -15.47 -3.46 2.80
CA LEU A 344 -14.52 -3.42 1.68
C LEU A 344 -13.14 -3.92 2.10
N SER A 345 -12.75 -3.75 3.37
CA SER A 345 -11.46 -4.19 3.89
C SER A 345 -11.62 -4.65 5.32
N VAL A 346 -11.08 -5.83 5.63
CA VAL A 346 -10.94 -6.30 7.00
C VAL A 346 -9.57 -5.86 7.54
N MET A 347 -9.57 -5.34 8.76
CA MET A 347 -8.39 -5.06 9.55
C MET A 347 -8.06 -6.36 10.31
N ASP A 348 -6.92 -6.95 9.99
CA ASP A 348 -6.52 -8.28 10.48
C ASP A 348 -5.09 -8.22 11.02
N ASP A 349 -4.93 -8.17 12.35
CA ASP A 349 -3.61 -8.35 12.96
C ASP A 349 -3.29 -9.85 13.15
N TYR A 350 -2.45 -10.36 12.26
CA TYR A 350 -2.04 -11.77 12.27
C TYR A 350 -1.25 -12.16 13.54
N ARG A 351 -0.60 -11.19 14.21
CA ARG A 351 0.10 -11.42 15.48
C ARG A 351 -0.88 -11.59 16.65
N MET A 352 -2.15 -11.24 16.49
CA MET A 352 -3.19 -11.42 17.53
C MET A 352 -4.02 -12.69 17.38
N ILE A 353 -3.96 -13.37 16.23
CA ILE A 353 -4.78 -14.57 15.94
C ILE A 353 -3.98 -15.86 15.83
N GLY A 354 -2.65 -15.79 16.05
CA GLY A 354 -1.78 -16.96 15.94
C GLY A 354 -1.40 -17.31 14.50
N ALA A 355 -1.50 -16.37 13.56
CA ALA A 355 -1.17 -16.55 12.13
C ALA A 355 0.27 -16.10 11.83
N ILE A 356 1.24 -16.63 12.58
CA ILE A 356 2.68 -16.35 12.43
C ILE A 356 3.45 -17.67 12.29
N GLY A 357 4.54 -17.68 11.53
CA GLY A 357 5.42 -18.85 11.46
C GLY A 357 6.04 -19.21 12.82
N ASP A 358 6.63 -20.41 12.92
CA ASP A 358 7.20 -20.92 14.18
C ASP A 358 8.42 -20.11 14.68
N ASP A 359 9.00 -19.25 13.84
CA ASP A 359 10.04 -18.31 14.27
C ASP A 359 9.43 -17.08 14.95
N LEU A 360 9.30 -17.17 16.28
CA LEU A 360 8.84 -16.10 17.15
C LEU A 360 9.99 -15.21 17.68
N SER A 361 11.21 -15.34 17.15
CA SER A 361 12.42 -14.77 17.76
C SER A 361 12.51 -13.25 17.68
N TYR A 362 11.79 -12.62 16.74
CA TYR A 362 11.86 -11.17 16.54
C TYR A 362 10.60 -10.43 17.01
N PHE A 363 9.62 -10.19 16.13
CA PHE A 363 8.38 -9.50 16.53
C PHE A 363 7.42 -10.43 17.26
N GLY A 364 7.39 -11.72 16.96
CA GLY A 364 6.56 -12.72 17.66
C GLY A 364 5.06 -12.38 17.70
N LEU A 365 4.31 -13.02 18.59
CA LEU A 365 2.87 -12.77 18.76
C LEU A 365 2.59 -11.62 19.72
N ALA A 366 1.45 -10.95 19.53
CA ALA A 366 0.94 -9.88 20.37
C ALA A 366 0.04 -10.43 21.48
N THR A 367 0.63 -11.18 22.39
CA THR A 367 -0.10 -11.92 23.45
C THR A 367 -0.26 -11.13 24.75
N GLY A 368 0.18 -9.88 24.85
CA GLY A 368 0.07 -9.08 26.08
C GLY A 368 1.29 -9.14 27.01
N ASN A 369 2.36 -9.81 26.59
CA ASN A 369 3.62 -9.93 27.32
C ASN A 369 4.86 -9.75 26.41
N ASN A 370 4.64 -9.30 25.17
CA ASN A 370 5.68 -9.10 24.19
C ASN A 370 6.11 -7.63 24.20
N PRO A 371 7.38 -7.32 24.49
CA PRO A 371 7.82 -5.96 24.72
C PRO A 371 7.72 -5.04 23.50
N TRP A 372 7.58 -5.58 22.29
CA TRP A 372 7.31 -4.78 21.09
C TRP A 372 5.93 -4.14 21.08
N ASP A 373 4.99 -4.64 21.89
CA ASP A 373 3.59 -4.22 21.94
C ASP A 373 3.32 -3.30 23.14
N SER A 374 2.25 -2.51 23.05
CA SER A 374 1.71 -1.81 24.21
C SER A 374 0.89 -2.79 25.04
N ASN A 375 1.47 -3.27 26.15
CA ASN A 375 0.85 -4.23 27.04
C ASN A 375 0.23 -3.57 28.27
N ASP A 376 -0.80 -4.20 28.84
CA ASP A 376 -1.33 -3.76 30.13
C ASP A 376 -0.29 -3.98 31.24
N SER A 377 0.00 -2.91 31.98
CA SER A 377 1.01 -2.90 33.05
C SER A 377 0.74 -3.89 34.19
N HIS A 378 -0.49 -4.41 34.31
CA HIS A 378 -0.81 -5.48 35.26
C HIS A 378 0.04 -6.73 35.04
N GLY A 379 0.42 -7.01 33.78
CA GLY A 379 1.17 -8.21 33.43
C GLY A 379 0.28 -9.46 33.46
N LEU A 380 0.71 -10.50 34.18
CA LEU A 380 0.03 -11.80 34.21
C LEU A 380 -1.29 -11.71 34.97
N TYR A 381 -2.41 -11.99 34.28
CA TYR A 381 -3.74 -12.01 34.89
C TYR A 381 -4.14 -13.39 35.42
N GLU A 382 -3.79 -14.45 34.70
CA GLU A 382 -4.20 -15.81 35.05
C GLU A 382 -3.25 -16.84 34.45
N SER A 383 -3.14 -18.00 35.11
CA SER A 383 -2.43 -19.17 34.59
C SER A 383 -3.06 -20.46 35.09
N GLY A 384 -2.87 -21.55 34.35
CA GLY A 384 -3.44 -22.83 34.75
C GLY A 384 -2.93 -24.00 33.93
N THR A 385 -3.60 -25.13 34.11
CA THR A 385 -3.29 -26.39 33.43
C THR A 385 -4.54 -26.91 32.76
N ILE A 386 -4.40 -27.32 31.51
CA ILE A 386 -5.51 -27.79 30.69
C ILE A 386 -6.00 -29.13 31.23
N SER A 387 -7.31 -29.22 31.46
CA SER A 387 -7.99 -30.42 31.95
C SER A 387 -8.47 -31.35 30.83
N THR A 388 -8.70 -30.84 29.63
CA THR A 388 -9.25 -31.61 28.51
C THR A 388 -8.75 -31.07 27.18
N SER A 389 -8.25 -31.97 26.32
CA SER A 389 -7.79 -31.64 24.97
C SER A 389 -8.95 -31.27 24.06
N HIS A 390 -8.75 -30.28 23.19
CA HIS A 390 -9.68 -29.89 22.13
C HIS A 390 -8.92 -29.73 20.80
N ALA A 391 -9.62 -29.80 19.67
CA ALA A 391 -9.00 -29.68 18.34
C ALA A 391 -8.53 -28.24 17.99
N GLY A 392 -8.90 -27.24 18.79
CA GLY A 392 -8.66 -25.82 18.55
C GLY A 392 -9.82 -24.95 19.03
N GLY A 393 -9.57 -23.65 19.19
CA GLY A 393 -10.57 -22.64 19.57
C GLY A 393 -11.11 -22.72 20.99
N LEU A 394 -10.78 -23.77 21.74
CA LEU A 394 -11.22 -23.98 23.11
C LEU A 394 -10.05 -24.35 24.02
N LEU A 395 -10.09 -23.77 25.22
CA LEU A 395 -9.28 -24.14 26.35
C LEU A 395 -10.20 -24.47 27.51
N GLN A 396 -9.98 -25.60 28.19
CA GLN A 396 -10.78 -25.98 29.36
C GLN A 396 -9.90 -26.29 30.56
N ASP A 397 -10.13 -25.57 31.65
CA ASP A 397 -9.54 -25.82 32.97
C ASP A 397 -10.69 -25.99 33.99
N SER A 398 -11.04 -27.25 34.27
CA SER A 398 -12.12 -27.61 35.20
C SER A 398 -11.83 -27.22 36.66
N SER A 399 -10.59 -26.82 36.99
CA SER A 399 -10.25 -26.32 38.32
C SER A 399 -10.70 -24.87 38.55
N LYS A 400 -10.98 -24.13 37.47
CA LYS A 400 -11.30 -22.70 37.53
C LYS A 400 -12.78 -22.43 37.79
N ARG A 401 -13.06 -21.20 38.23
CA ARG A 401 -14.40 -20.67 38.51
C ARG A 401 -14.47 -19.20 38.09
N TRP A 402 -14.16 -18.95 36.82
CA TRP A 402 -14.14 -17.61 36.25
C TRP A 402 -15.52 -16.97 36.23
N THR A 403 -15.54 -15.64 36.32
CA THR A 403 -16.75 -14.91 35.94
C THR A 403 -16.91 -15.01 34.43
N VAL A 404 -18.14 -15.24 33.97
CA VAL A 404 -18.46 -15.33 32.54
C VAL A 404 -17.98 -14.06 31.84
N ASN A 405 -17.24 -14.24 30.73
CA ASN A 405 -16.66 -13.20 29.89
C ASN A 405 -15.65 -12.24 30.55
N GLN A 406 -15.14 -12.55 31.74
CA GLN A 406 -14.11 -11.72 32.36
C GLN A 406 -12.80 -11.63 31.55
N TRP A 407 -12.54 -12.61 30.68
CA TRP A 407 -11.35 -12.68 29.84
C TRP A 407 -11.61 -12.31 28.37
N ALA A 408 -12.82 -11.90 28.00
CA ALA A 408 -13.10 -11.47 26.62
C ALA A 408 -12.21 -10.27 26.24
N GLY A 409 -11.53 -10.34 25.09
CA GLY A 409 -10.59 -9.35 24.60
C GLY A 409 -9.17 -9.41 25.20
N TYR A 410 -8.91 -10.35 26.12
CA TYR A 410 -7.55 -10.69 26.57
C TYR A 410 -6.90 -11.66 25.58
N SER A 411 -5.64 -12.02 25.80
CA SER A 411 -4.94 -13.03 24.99
C SER A 411 -4.55 -14.23 25.84
N VAL A 412 -4.65 -15.43 25.27
CA VAL A 412 -4.22 -16.68 25.88
C VAL A 412 -3.01 -17.24 25.12
N MET A 413 -2.06 -17.82 25.85
CA MET A 413 -0.83 -18.39 25.30
C MET A 413 -0.56 -19.77 25.89
N ASN A 414 -0.11 -20.71 25.06
CA ASN A 414 0.37 -22.03 25.52
C ASN A 414 1.81 -21.91 26.02
N THR A 415 2.04 -22.37 27.25
CA THR A 415 3.33 -22.26 27.93
C THR A 415 3.99 -23.61 28.22
N ASN A 416 3.48 -24.70 27.65
CA ASN A 416 4.11 -26.01 27.77
C ASN A 416 5.28 -26.15 26.76
N PRO A 417 6.55 -26.25 27.21
CA PRO A 417 7.70 -26.38 26.31
C PRO A 417 7.68 -27.66 25.45
N SER A 418 6.86 -28.65 25.80
CA SER A 418 6.67 -29.87 25.01
C SER A 418 5.52 -29.80 24.01
N SER A 419 4.75 -28.70 24.00
CA SER A 419 3.67 -28.50 23.03
C SER A 419 4.24 -27.99 21.70
N ALA A 420 3.67 -28.45 20.58
CA ALA A 420 3.95 -27.86 19.27
C ALA A 420 3.54 -26.38 19.21
N ALA A 421 2.53 -25.99 19.99
CA ALA A 421 2.06 -24.60 20.10
C ALA A 421 2.78 -23.81 21.19
N TYR A 422 3.97 -24.24 21.64
CA TYR A 422 4.69 -23.54 22.71
C TYR A 422 4.96 -22.07 22.34
N LEU A 423 4.55 -21.14 23.21
CA LEU A 423 4.56 -19.68 23.01
C LEU A 423 3.60 -19.15 21.93
N HIS A 424 2.78 -20.02 21.32
CA HIS A 424 1.71 -19.59 20.45
C HIS A 424 0.54 -19.07 21.29
N GLY A 425 -0.20 -18.11 20.75
CA GLY A 425 -1.28 -17.43 21.45
C GLY A 425 -2.24 -16.73 20.50
N SER A 426 -3.42 -16.40 21.04
CA SER A 426 -4.51 -15.77 20.30
C SER A 426 -5.42 -15.00 21.25
N TYR A 427 -6.19 -14.05 20.72
CA TYR A 427 -7.17 -13.33 21.52
C TYR A 427 -8.35 -14.23 21.93
N ILE A 428 -8.88 -13.95 23.12
CA ILE A 428 -10.01 -14.63 23.74
C ILE A 428 -11.30 -13.93 23.29
N ILE A 429 -12.22 -14.69 22.70
CA ILE A 429 -13.54 -14.23 22.28
C ILE A 429 -14.48 -14.17 23.49
N SER A 430 -14.47 -15.22 24.32
CA SER A 430 -15.37 -15.34 25.48
C SER A 430 -14.87 -16.39 26.47
N ASN A 431 -15.47 -16.43 27.67
CA ASN A 431 -15.22 -17.52 28.61
C ASN A 431 -16.46 -17.85 29.46
N THR A 432 -16.64 -19.12 29.80
CA THR A 432 -17.52 -19.58 30.88
C THR A 432 -16.72 -19.64 32.20
N ALA A 433 -17.26 -20.30 33.23
CA ALA A 433 -16.55 -20.50 34.49
C ALA A 433 -15.28 -21.36 34.37
N THR A 434 -15.17 -22.21 33.34
CA THR A 434 -14.08 -23.20 33.19
C THR A 434 -13.53 -23.30 31.78
N THR A 435 -14.15 -22.64 30.80
CA THR A 435 -13.80 -22.80 29.39
C THR A 435 -13.58 -21.43 28.77
N ILE A 436 -12.46 -21.27 28.07
CA ILE A 436 -12.15 -20.11 27.22
C ILE A 436 -12.41 -20.51 25.77
N THR A 437 -13.07 -19.62 25.03
CA THR A 437 -13.16 -19.66 23.57
C THR A 437 -12.25 -18.59 23.00
N TYR A 438 -11.29 -18.96 22.15
CA TYR A 438 -10.32 -18.06 21.53
C TYR A 438 -10.44 -18.11 20.00
N ASN A 439 -9.90 -17.11 19.30
CA ASN A 439 -9.87 -17.13 17.85
C ASN A 439 -8.91 -18.22 17.35
N TYR A 440 -9.42 -19.15 16.55
CA TYR A 440 -8.65 -20.27 16.03
C TYR A 440 -8.29 -20.06 14.57
N TYR A 441 -7.02 -19.76 14.33
CA TYR A 441 -6.43 -19.78 12.99
C TYR A 441 -6.06 -21.22 12.60
N GLY A 442 -6.89 -21.83 11.76
CA GLY A 442 -6.85 -23.26 11.44
C GLY A 442 -6.31 -23.64 10.06
N SER A 443 -5.81 -22.69 9.27
CA SER A 443 -5.29 -22.96 7.91
C SER A 443 -3.99 -23.76 7.91
N GLY A 444 -3.19 -23.70 8.99
CA GLY A 444 -1.95 -24.46 9.13
C GLY A 444 -0.82 -24.04 8.20
N ASP A 445 -0.97 -22.91 7.50
CA ASP A 445 0.02 -22.31 6.60
C ASP A 445 1.04 -21.43 7.33
N ARG A 446 0.85 -21.18 8.63
CA ARG A 446 1.67 -20.28 9.45
C ARG A 446 1.96 -20.92 10.81
N GLY A 447 2.94 -21.83 10.83
CA GLY A 447 3.37 -22.51 12.05
C GLY A 447 2.33 -23.44 12.67
N ALA A 448 2.64 -23.97 13.86
CA ALA A 448 1.73 -24.86 14.58
C ALA A 448 0.45 -24.11 15.02
N PRO A 449 -0.76 -24.60 14.68
CA PRO A 449 -2.00 -23.99 15.16
C PRO A 449 -2.06 -23.97 16.69
N LEU A 450 -2.60 -22.90 17.28
CA LEU A 450 -2.77 -22.82 18.73
C LEU A 450 -3.78 -23.89 19.19
N VAL A 451 -3.24 -24.95 19.79
CA VAL A 451 -3.99 -26.07 20.36
C VAL A 451 -3.53 -26.29 21.80
N PHE A 452 -4.49 -26.64 22.66
CA PHE A 452 -4.27 -26.94 24.07
C PHE A 452 -4.62 -28.41 24.34
N ASN A 453 -3.61 -29.20 24.70
CA ASN A 453 -3.78 -30.59 25.11
C ASN A 453 -3.90 -30.70 26.64
N SER A 454 -4.60 -31.73 27.12
CA SER A 454 -4.63 -32.07 28.55
C SER A 454 -3.21 -32.14 29.12
N GLY A 455 -2.97 -31.43 30.22
CA GLY A 455 -1.65 -31.30 30.84
C GLY A 455 -0.80 -30.14 30.33
N ASP A 456 -1.15 -29.49 29.21
CA ASP A 456 -0.51 -28.25 28.80
C ASP A 456 -0.72 -27.17 29.87
N THR A 457 0.18 -26.18 29.90
CA THR A 457 0.03 -25.01 30.76
C THR A 457 -0.30 -23.80 29.89
N TYR A 458 -0.96 -22.82 30.49
CA TYR A 458 -1.32 -21.59 29.79
C TYR A 458 -1.17 -20.36 30.68
N ARG A 459 -1.11 -19.19 30.03
CA ARG A 459 -1.16 -17.88 30.67
C ARG A 459 -2.10 -16.95 29.92
N ILE A 460 -2.70 -16.01 30.66
CA ILE A 460 -3.55 -14.94 30.13
C ILE A 460 -2.91 -13.61 30.46
N TYR A 461 -2.78 -12.78 29.43
CA TYR A 461 -2.29 -11.41 29.50
C TYR A 461 -3.22 -10.50 28.70
N ARG A 462 -2.92 -9.20 28.69
CA ARG A 462 -3.68 -8.21 27.93
C ARG A 462 -2.76 -7.34 27.10
N VAL A 463 -2.95 -7.39 25.79
CA VAL A 463 -2.39 -6.41 24.85
C VAL A 463 -3.37 -5.26 24.68
N LEU A 464 -2.86 -4.03 24.63
CA LEU A 464 -3.64 -2.82 24.41
C LEU A 464 -3.54 -2.35 22.96
N ILE A 465 -2.33 -2.43 22.39
CA ILE A 465 -2.00 -2.10 21.00
C ILE A 465 -0.87 -3.03 20.58
N ALA A 466 -1.02 -3.73 19.46
CA ALA A 466 0.04 -4.51 18.86
C ALA A 466 0.92 -3.63 17.96
N LEU A 467 2.22 -3.92 17.89
CA LEU A 467 3.16 -3.31 16.95
C LEU A 467 2.61 -3.39 15.53
N ASP A 468 2.63 -2.25 14.84
CA ASP A 468 2.24 -2.09 13.46
C ASP A 468 0.76 -2.33 13.18
N GLN A 469 -0.08 -2.56 14.20
CA GLN A 469 -1.48 -2.90 14.01
C GLN A 469 -2.19 -1.86 13.13
N PRO A 470 -3.25 -2.25 12.43
CA PRO A 470 -4.10 -1.31 11.71
C PRO A 470 -4.47 -0.05 12.53
N ALA A 471 -4.43 1.11 11.86
CA ALA A 471 -4.60 2.47 12.40
C ALA A 471 -3.48 3.01 13.30
N ARG A 472 -2.31 2.36 13.32
CA ARG A 472 -1.09 2.89 13.91
C ARG A 472 -0.11 3.34 12.84
N GLY A 473 0.83 4.18 13.24
CA GLY A 473 1.83 4.72 12.33
C GLY A 473 3.06 5.21 13.04
N LYS A 474 3.42 6.48 12.85
CA LYS A 474 4.73 7.01 13.26
C LYS A 474 5.08 6.66 14.70
N GLY A 475 6.20 5.97 14.88
CA GLY A 475 6.78 5.66 16.18
C GLY A 475 8.28 5.97 16.23
N ALA A 476 8.93 5.62 17.34
CA ALA A 476 10.39 5.57 17.39
C ALA A 476 10.91 4.50 16.41
N ALA A 477 12.07 4.75 15.80
CA ALA A 477 12.71 3.76 14.95
C ALA A 477 13.02 2.49 15.75
N THR A 478 12.60 1.34 15.23
CA THR A 478 12.99 0.02 15.73
C THR A 478 14.33 -0.37 15.11
N CYS A 479 15.09 -1.25 15.75
CA CYS A 479 16.35 -1.75 15.21
C CYS A 479 16.25 -3.24 14.88
N ALA A 480 16.94 -3.69 13.83
CA ALA A 480 16.93 -5.10 13.40
C ALA A 480 17.61 -6.05 14.42
N THR A 481 18.61 -5.58 15.18
CA THR A 481 19.26 -6.19 16.37
C THR A 481 20.67 -5.59 16.55
N PRO A 482 21.27 -5.60 17.77
CA PRO A 482 20.65 -5.75 19.08
C PRO A 482 20.28 -4.37 19.69
N CYS A 483 19.01 -4.14 19.98
CA CYS A 483 18.54 -3.03 20.82
C CYS A 483 17.50 -3.54 21.81
N PRO A 484 17.22 -2.77 22.88
CA PRO A 484 16.10 -3.08 23.77
C PRO A 484 14.79 -3.15 22.97
N HIS A 485 14.18 -4.33 22.93
CA HIS A 485 12.83 -4.49 22.40
C HIS A 485 11.88 -3.74 23.34
N GLN A 486 11.18 -2.74 22.80
CA GLN A 486 10.23 -1.91 23.54
C GLN A 486 9.20 -1.33 22.57
N TRP A 487 8.00 -1.08 23.07
CA TRP A 487 6.93 -0.40 22.35
C TRP A 487 7.45 0.93 21.76
N PRO A 488 7.39 1.13 20.42
CA PRO A 488 7.94 2.33 19.80
C PRO A 488 7.06 3.57 19.97
N ASN A 489 5.99 3.51 20.77
CA ASN A 489 5.06 4.64 20.98
C ASN A 489 4.42 5.12 19.67
N GLU A 490 3.91 4.17 18.88
CA GLU A 490 3.24 4.47 17.61
C GLU A 490 2.03 5.35 17.84
N GLN A 491 2.01 6.48 17.16
CA GLN A 491 0.89 7.41 17.21
C GLN A 491 -0.35 6.78 16.57
N LEU A 492 -1.52 7.24 17.02
CA LEU A 492 -2.79 6.90 16.40
C LEU A 492 -2.91 7.62 15.06
N GLU A 493 -3.19 6.86 13.99
CA GLU A 493 -3.45 7.36 12.64
C GLU A 493 -4.74 6.69 12.12
N PRO A 494 -5.93 7.22 12.46
CA PRO A 494 -7.17 6.48 12.24
C PRO A 494 -7.46 6.22 10.76
N CYS A 495 -7.90 5.00 10.44
CA CYS A 495 -8.37 4.65 9.11
C CYS A 495 -9.73 5.30 8.83
N TYR A 496 -9.93 5.83 7.63
CA TYR A 496 -11.18 6.49 7.24
C TYR A 496 -11.76 5.90 5.97
N SER A 497 -13.08 5.68 5.97
CA SER A 497 -13.80 5.31 4.76
C SER A 497 -15.04 6.19 4.53
N TRP A 498 -15.22 6.68 3.30
CA TRP A 498 -16.45 7.38 2.89
C TRP A 498 -16.74 7.20 1.40
N ASN A 499 -17.99 7.35 0.97
CA ASN A 499 -18.39 7.26 -0.46
C ASN A 499 -17.94 5.99 -1.21
N ASN A 500 -17.59 4.91 -0.50
CA ASN A 500 -17.36 3.60 -1.10
C ASN A 500 -18.71 2.90 -1.26
N VAL A 501 -19.19 2.76 -2.50
CA VAL A 501 -20.57 2.34 -2.77
C VAL A 501 -20.61 1.16 -3.73
N HIS A 502 -21.34 0.11 -3.35
CA HIS A 502 -21.80 -0.89 -4.29
C HIS A 502 -22.92 -0.31 -5.14
N ALA A 503 -22.60 0.13 -6.35
CA ALA A 503 -23.51 0.91 -7.19
C ALA A 503 -24.84 0.22 -7.50
N PRO A 504 -24.91 -1.11 -7.73
CA PRO A 504 -26.19 -1.79 -7.96
C PRO A 504 -27.17 -1.72 -6.78
N THR A 505 -26.68 -1.73 -5.54
CA THR A 505 -27.54 -1.77 -4.33
C THR A 505 -27.56 -0.44 -3.57
N GLY A 506 -26.64 0.48 -3.85
CA GLY A 506 -26.43 1.71 -3.08
C GLY A 506 -25.81 1.46 -1.70
N HIS A 507 -25.35 0.24 -1.44
CA HIS A 507 -24.81 -0.14 -0.14
C HIS A 507 -23.44 0.49 0.09
N SER A 508 -23.23 1.03 1.30
CA SER A 508 -21.97 1.65 1.69
C SER A 508 -21.04 0.63 2.31
N LEU A 509 -19.82 0.52 1.78
CA LEU A 509 -18.80 -0.38 2.31
C LEU A 509 -17.77 0.39 3.13
N GLY A 510 -17.22 -0.24 4.17
CA GLY A 510 -16.18 0.34 5.02
C GLY A 510 -15.25 -0.71 5.60
N PHE A 511 -14.54 -0.36 6.67
CA PHE A 511 -13.68 -1.28 7.40
C PHE A 511 -14.46 -2.21 8.34
N SER A 512 -13.97 -3.41 8.53
CA SER A 512 -14.31 -4.31 9.64
C SER A 512 -13.06 -4.57 10.47
N ASN A 513 -13.19 -4.76 11.77
CA ASN A 513 -12.06 -5.13 12.63
C ASN A 513 -11.82 -6.65 12.71
N GLY A 514 -12.55 -7.47 11.94
CA GLY A 514 -12.33 -8.93 11.91
C GLY A 514 -12.54 -9.64 13.27
N GLY A 515 -13.07 -8.94 14.29
CA GLY A 515 -13.10 -9.40 15.68
C GLY A 515 -11.83 -9.12 16.49
N ILE A 516 -10.81 -8.46 15.93
CA ILE A 516 -9.61 -8.03 16.64
C ILE A 516 -9.98 -7.02 17.74
N PRO A 517 -9.71 -7.33 19.03
CA PRO A 517 -10.23 -6.53 20.15
C PRO A 517 -9.51 -5.19 20.34
N THR A 518 -8.30 -5.02 19.81
CA THR A 518 -7.50 -3.78 19.91
C THR A 518 -7.81 -2.78 18.79
N GLU A 519 -8.63 -3.17 17.81
CA GLU A 519 -9.04 -2.33 16.69
C GLU A 519 -10.49 -1.87 16.91
N VAL A 520 -10.62 -0.62 17.36
CA VAL A 520 -11.88 -0.09 17.91
C VAL A 520 -12.51 0.90 16.94
N SER A 521 -13.75 0.62 16.54
CA SER A 521 -14.56 1.57 15.76
C SER A 521 -14.77 2.87 16.52
N GLY A 522 -14.60 4.01 15.84
CA GLY A 522 -14.68 5.33 16.46
C GLY A 522 -13.38 5.78 17.16
N ARG A 523 -12.30 4.98 17.08
CA ARG A 523 -10.96 5.34 17.54
C ARG A 523 -9.91 5.02 16.49
N ASP A 524 -9.82 3.76 16.09
CA ASP A 524 -8.85 3.25 15.12
C ASP A 524 -9.40 3.34 13.70
N PHE A 525 -10.71 3.17 13.51
CA PHE A 525 -11.31 3.36 12.20
C PHE A 525 -12.70 4.01 12.26
N PHE A 526 -13.02 4.72 11.18
CA PHE A 526 -14.27 5.45 11.03
C PHE A 526 -14.88 5.17 9.66
N ASN A 527 -16.07 4.57 9.66
CA ASN A 527 -16.88 4.34 8.46
C ASN A 527 -17.94 5.44 8.34
N LEU A 528 -17.61 6.49 7.60
CA LEU A 528 -18.46 7.70 7.46
C LEU A 528 -19.64 7.50 6.50
N ARG A 529 -19.74 6.33 5.85
CA ARG A 529 -20.75 5.97 4.85
C ARG A 529 -20.67 6.84 3.58
N HIS A 530 -21.76 7.02 2.85
CA HIS A 530 -21.82 7.78 1.60
C HIS A 530 -22.70 9.03 1.72
N GLY A 531 -22.65 9.89 0.70
CA GLY A 531 -23.45 11.11 0.59
C GLY A 531 -22.65 12.39 0.74
N PHE A 532 -21.31 12.30 0.83
CA PHE A 532 -20.44 13.45 0.75
C PHE A 532 -20.33 13.91 -0.72
N PRO A 533 -20.12 15.21 -0.98
CA PRO A 533 -19.85 15.69 -2.33
C PRO A 533 -18.67 14.94 -2.95
N PRO A 534 -18.69 14.65 -4.26
CA PRO A 534 -17.53 14.08 -4.96
C PRO A 534 -16.30 14.96 -4.75
N GLU A 535 -15.11 14.35 -4.71
CA GLU A 535 -13.82 15.05 -4.60
C GLU A 535 -13.74 15.94 -3.34
N SER A 536 -14.44 15.55 -2.27
CA SER A 536 -14.44 16.29 -1.01
C SER A 536 -13.94 15.43 0.14
N THR A 537 -13.15 16.06 1.01
CA THR A 537 -12.64 15.42 2.22
C THR A 537 -13.50 15.84 3.41
N PRO A 538 -14.11 14.89 4.16
CA PRO A 538 -14.86 15.21 5.35
C PRO A 538 -14.01 15.95 6.39
N GLY A 539 -14.60 16.95 7.07
CA GLY A 539 -13.87 17.79 8.04
C GLY A 539 -13.23 17.00 9.20
N ALA A 540 -13.83 15.86 9.58
CA ALA A 540 -13.24 14.96 10.59
C ALA A 540 -11.90 14.36 10.14
N VAL A 541 -11.76 14.05 8.85
CA VAL A 541 -10.52 13.52 8.26
C VAL A 541 -9.46 14.62 8.24
N LEU A 542 -9.82 15.82 7.77
CA LEU A 542 -8.92 16.99 7.77
C LEU A 542 -8.41 17.32 9.18
N THR A 543 -9.28 17.23 10.18
CA THR A 543 -8.92 17.50 11.59
C THR A 543 -8.01 16.41 12.16
N SER A 544 -8.26 15.13 11.81
CA SER A 544 -7.46 14.00 12.30
C SER A 544 -6.06 13.98 11.69
N TYR A 545 -5.93 14.40 10.44
CA TYR A 545 -4.67 14.46 9.70
C TYR A 545 -4.14 15.90 9.57
N ALA A 546 -4.13 16.62 10.69
CA ALA A 546 -3.38 17.86 10.84
C ALA A 546 -1.86 17.62 10.69
N ASP A 547 -1.08 18.68 10.50
CA ASP A 547 0.38 18.63 10.36
C ASP A 547 1.11 17.82 11.46
N SER A 548 0.65 17.89 12.71
CA SER A 548 1.22 17.15 13.84
C SER A 548 1.07 15.62 13.73
N VAL A 549 0.10 15.13 12.95
CA VAL A 549 -0.14 13.69 12.72
C VAL A 549 0.33 13.28 11.34
N ASN A 550 0.05 14.09 10.32
CA ASN A 550 0.32 13.77 8.91
C ASN A 550 1.68 14.25 8.40
N GLY A 551 2.38 15.10 9.15
CA GLY A 551 3.64 15.74 8.76
C GLY A 551 3.46 17.02 7.92
N VAL A 552 2.30 17.15 7.27
CA VAL A 552 1.78 18.37 6.63
C VAL A 552 0.28 18.40 6.82
N ASN A 553 -0.37 19.56 6.75
CA ASN A 553 -1.83 19.59 6.79
C ASN A 553 -2.40 18.81 5.59
N TYR A 554 -3.12 17.72 5.87
CA TYR A 554 -3.89 17.05 4.84
C TYR A 554 -5.01 17.97 4.37
N THR A 555 -5.03 18.28 3.09
CA THR A 555 -6.04 19.15 2.47
C THR A 555 -6.93 18.40 1.48
N GLY A 556 -6.72 17.09 1.36
CA GLY A 556 -7.37 16.19 0.43
C GLY A 556 -6.36 15.39 -0.41
N PRO A 557 -6.87 14.61 -1.37
CA PRO A 557 -6.05 13.79 -2.25
C PRO A 557 -4.94 14.57 -2.98
N TYR A 558 -3.83 13.89 -3.26
CA TYR A 558 -2.73 14.50 -4.03
C TYR A 558 -3.20 14.88 -5.44
N THR A 559 -2.52 15.83 -6.08
CA THR A 559 -2.88 16.32 -7.43
C THR A 559 -3.05 15.16 -8.42
N TYR A 560 -4.19 15.13 -9.12
CA TYR A 560 -4.50 14.19 -10.20
C TYR A 560 -4.69 14.94 -11.55
N PRO A 561 -4.22 14.40 -12.69
CA PRO A 561 -3.32 13.23 -12.77
C PRO A 561 -1.97 13.57 -12.16
N HIS A 562 -1.22 12.54 -11.74
CA HIS A 562 0.08 12.71 -11.10
C HIS A 562 0.99 13.57 -11.99
N PRO A 563 1.79 14.51 -11.46
CA PRO A 563 2.57 15.43 -12.31
C PRO A 563 3.49 14.75 -13.32
N LEU A 564 4.01 13.54 -13.02
CA LEU A 564 4.83 12.75 -13.96
C LEU A 564 4.06 12.21 -15.17
N THR A 565 2.71 12.20 -15.14
CA THR A 565 1.89 11.77 -16.29
C THR A 565 1.94 12.77 -17.43
N LYS A 566 2.04 14.06 -17.09
CA LYS A 566 2.28 15.14 -18.04
C LYS A 566 3.73 15.00 -18.50
N SER A 567 3.94 14.91 -19.82
CA SER A 567 5.29 14.91 -20.41
C SER A 567 6.16 15.93 -19.69
N LEU A 568 7.34 15.49 -19.21
CA LEU A 568 8.34 16.34 -18.56
C LEU A 568 8.37 17.71 -19.26
N PRO A 569 8.28 18.83 -18.53
CA PRO A 569 7.99 20.13 -19.14
C PRO A 569 8.97 20.43 -20.26
N THR A 570 8.46 20.39 -21.49
CA THR A 570 9.16 20.82 -22.69
C THR A 570 9.19 22.34 -22.64
N SER A 571 10.37 22.95 -22.66
CA SER A 571 10.46 24.41 -22.66
C SER A 571 9.75 24.97 -23.89
N THR A 572 8.83 25.91 -23.65
CA THR A 572 8.09 26.64 -24.69
C THR A 572 9.03 27.21 -25.74
N ALA A 573 8.99 26.65 -26.95
CA ALA A 573 9.61 27.26 -28.10
C ALA A 573 9.00 28.64 -28.33
N MET A 574 9.88 29.64 -28.37
CA MET A 574 9.57 31.03 -28.69
C MET A 574 8.72 31.13 -29.96
N THR A 575 7.65 31.90 -29.85
CA THR A 575 6.88 32.43 -30.97
C THR A 575 7.80 33.09 -32.00
N GLN A 576 7.88 32.53 -33.20
CA GLN A 576 8.15 33.29 -34.41
C GLN A 576 6.89 33.35 -35.29
N ASN A 577 6.58 34.58 -35.69
CA ASN A 577 5.35 35.00 -36.34
C ASN A 577 5.28 34.63 -37.83
N THR A 578 4.05 34.25 -38.24
CA THR A 578 3.33 34.54 -39.52
C THR A 578 3.72 33.86 -40.85
N PRO A 579 2.81 33.74 -41.87
CA PRO A 579 1.35 34.00 -41.92
C PRO A 579 0.45 32.96 -42.68
N ARG A 580 -0.82 32.92 -42.25
CA ARG A 580 -2.14 32.56 -42.84
C ARG A 580 -2.28 32.31 -44.38
N LYS A 581 -2.96 31.20 -44.79
CA LYS A 581 -4.30 31.16 -45.47
C LYS A 581 -4.74 29.78 -46.05
N GLN A 582 -5.99 29.41 -45.71
CA GLN A 582 -7.12 28.90 -46.53
C GLN A 582 -7.24 27.44 -47.06
N ARG A 583 -8.26 26.74 -46.51
CA ARG A 583 -9.50 26.14 -47.10
C ARG A 583 -9.46 25.08 -48.22
N GLY A 584 -10.25 24.00 -47.98
CA GLY A 584 -10.96 23.13 -48.96
C GLY A 584 -10.25 21.79 -49.23
N THR A 585 -10.87 20.61 -49.39
CA THR A 585 -12.26 20.22 -49.71
C THR A 585 -12.47 18.70 -49.49
N LYS A 586 -13.74 18.27 -49.50
CA LYS A 586 -14.30 16.94 -49.20
C LYS A 586 -14.09 15.83 -50.25
N GLN A 587 -14.47 14.61 -49.82
CA GLN A 587 -14.96 13.40 -50.54
C GLN A 587 -13.89 12.33 -50.83
N LYS A 588 -14.13 11.00 -50.70
CA LYS A 588 -15.34 10.24 -51.10
C LYS A 588 -15.39 8.86 -50.40
N LYS A 589 -16.63 8.40 -50.16
CA LYS A 589 -17.02 7.05 -49.70
C LYS A 589 -16.66 5.95 -50.71
N SER A 590 -16.40 4.73 -50.23
CA SER A 590 -16.74 3.49 -50.94
C SER A 590 -17.36 2.47 -49.98
N LYS A 591 -18.36 1.74 -50.51
CA LYS A 591 -19.24 0.74 -49.90
C LYS A 591 -18.56 -0.64 -49.93
N GLU A 592 -18.58 -1.39 -48.82
CA GLU A 592 -19.49 -2.52 -48.55
C GLU A 592 -19.16 -3.82 -49.30
N VAL A 593 -18.68 -4.85 -48.59
CA VAL A 593 -18.98 -6.26 -48.88
C VAL A 593 -19.07 -7.04 -47.56
N THR A 594 -20.28 -7.51 -47.28
CA THR A 594 -20.70 -8.51 -46.29
C THR A 594 -20.03 -9.88 -46.49
N LYS A 595 -19.70 -10.57 -45.39
CA LYS A 595 -19.87 -12.03 -45.28
C LYS A 595 -20.02 -12.48 -43.82
N ASN A 596 -21.23 -12.95 -43.53
CA ASN A 596 -21.57 -13.78 -42.37
C ASN A 596 -20.80 -15.10 -42.44
N LEU A 597 -20.31 -15.60 -41.29
CA LEU A 597 -20.27 -17.04 -41.03
C LEU A 597 -20.34 -17.31 -39.52
N ALA A 598 -21.23 -18.25 -39.21
CA ALA A 598 -21.77 -18.52 -37.90
C ALA A 598 -20.91 -19.47 -37.06
N LYS A 599 -21.09 -19.28 -35.75
CA LYS A 599 -20.87 -20.20 -34.62
C LYS A 599 -20.78 -21.69 -34.97
N LYS A 600 -19.78 -22.35 -34.38
CA LYS A 600 -19.94 -23.69 -33.78
C LYS A 600 -19.08 -23.80 -32.52
N VAL A 601 -19.75 -23.80 -31.38
CA VAL A 601 -19.22 -24.10 -30.05
C VAL A 601 -19.22 -25.63 -29.90
N LYS A 602 -18.12 -26.19 -29.40
CA LYS A 602 -18.07 -27.52 -28.77
C LYS A 602 -17.42 -27.38 -27.41
N THR A 603 -18.19 -27.74 -26.41
CA THR A 603 -17.85 -27.99 -25.01
C THR A 603 -16.96 -29.22 -24.86
N SER A 604 -15.95 -29.15 -24.00
CA SER A 604 -15.56 -30.27 -23.13
C SER A 604 -14.93 -29.75 -21.84
N GLN A 605 -15.59 -30.08 -20.74
CA GLN A 605 -15.09 -29.99 -19.38
C GLN A 605 -13.97 -31.01 -19.17
N THR A 606 -12.96 -30.66 -18.37
CA THR A 606 -12.42 -31.51 -17.28
C THR A 606 -11.65 -30.61 -16.32
N ASN A 607 -12.13 -30.58 -15.08
CA ASN A 607 -11.48 -30.03 -13.91
C ASN A 607 -10.23 -30.84 -13.57
N GLU A 608 -9.17 -30.16 -13.13
CA GLU A 608 -8.28 -30.63 -12.06
C GLU A 608 -7.41 -29.45 -11.60
N THR A 609 -7.60 -29.04 -10.35
CA THR A 609 -6.88 -28.01 -9.61
C THR A 609 -5.62 -28.61 -8.98
N PRO A 610 -4.50 -27.88 -8.98
CA PRO A 610 -3.55 -27.99 -7.87
C PRO A 610 -3.35 -26.64 -7.16
N GLU A 611 -3.45 -26.72 -5.83
CA GLU A 611 -3.09 -25.72 -4.83
C GLU A 611 -1.65 -25.22 -5.05
N ALA A 612 -1.47 -23.90 -5.03
CA ALA A 612 -0.14 -23.30 -5.02
C ALA A 612 0.25 -23.00 -3.56
N GLN A 613 1.29 -23.71 -3.12
CA GLN A 613 1.97 -23.56 -1.84
C GLN A 613 2.58 -22.15 -1.72
N GLU A 614 2.15 -21.40 -0.70
CA GLU A 614 3.00 -20.37 -0.09
C GLU A 614 4.10 -21.08 0.71
N ASN A 615 5.29 -21.14 0.14
CA ASN A 615 6.52 -21.37 0.87
C ASN A 615 7.62 -20.59 0.15
N LEU A 616 7.84 -19.36 0.60
CA LEU A 616 9.08 -18.66 0.35
C LEU A 616 9.69 -18.34 1.71
N SER A 617 10.67 -19.16 2.07
CA SER A 617 11.65 -18.92 3.13
C SER A 617 12.47 -17.67 2.82
N ASP A 618 12.59 -16.83 3.86
CA ASP A 618 13.61 -15.81 4.17
C ASP A 618 13.79 -14.59 3.25
#